data_AF-A0A101XF28-F1
#
_entry.id   AF-A0A101XF28-F1
#
_cell.length_a   1.000
_cell.length_b   1.000
_cell.length_c   1.000
_cell.angle_alpha   90.00
_cell.angle_beta   90.00
_cell.angle_gamma   90.00
#
_symmetry.space_group_name_H-M   'P 1'
#
loop_
_entity.id
_entity.type
_entity.pdbx_description
1 polymer ?
#
loop_
_entity_poly.entity_id
_entity_poly.type
_entity_poly.pdbx_seq_one_letter_code
_entity_poly.pdbx_strand_id
1 'polypeptide(L)'
;MSDSYIEGMLRGDIAPFMRHINAQLHVGSRWESDYDDELSRLAPRLTALIDDAADAYCVNGRSAGVSEFFSGNECFSVISGELRDILSSPRNDSYWQRRTMTALMLVSRGENPFSC
;
A
#
# COMPACT_ATOMS: atom_id res chain seq x y z
N MET A 1 24.02 -18.45 2.05
CA MET A 1 22.97 -18.75 1.06
C MET A 1 22.88 -17.51 0.20
N SER A 2 23.18 -17.58 -1.10
CA SER A 2 22.99 -16.41 -1.96
C SER A 2 21.50 -16.09 -1.98
N ASP A 3 21.16 -14.80 -1.88
CA ASP A 3 19.80 -14.31 -1.81
C ASP A 3 19.10 -14.57 -3.14
N SER A 4 18.60 -15.80 -3.32
CA SER A 4 17.98 -16.28 -4.55
C SER A 4 16.80 -15.41 -5.00
N TYR A 5 16.23 -14.63 -4.07
CA TYR A 5 15.20 -13.65 -4.37
C TYR A 5 15.76 -12.34 -4.97
N ILE A 6 16.98 -11.91 -4.59
CA ILE A 6 17.68 -10.77 -5.19
C ILE A 6 18.15 -11.14 -6.60
N GLU A 7 18.69 -12.34 -6.80
CA GLU A 7 19.06 -12.82 -8.14
C GLU A 7 17.84 -12.93 -9.08
N GLY A 8 16.67 -13.31 -8.54
CA GLY A 8 15.40 -13.28 -9.26
C GLY A 8 15.02 -11.86 -9.68
N MET A 9 15.07 -10.90 -8.76
CA MET A 9 14.79 -9.48 -9.05
C MET A 9 15.70 -8.91 -10.14
N LEU A 10 17.00 -9.21 -10.09
CA LEU A 10 17.97 -8.76 -11.10
C LEU A 10 17.67 -9.32 -12.50
N ARG A 11 16.91 -10.42 -12.59
CA ARG A 11 16.44 -11.04 -13.84
C ARG A 11 15.00 -10.65 -14.21
N GLY A 12 14.37 -9.76 -13.43
CA GLY A 12 12.99 -9.34 -13.61
C GLY A 12 11.94 -10.31 -13.05
N ASP A 13 12.35 -11.38 -12.35
CA ASP A 13 11.45 -12.29 -11.64
C ASP A 13 11.22 -11.79 -10.21
N ILE A 14 10.11 -11.08 -10.02
CA ILE A 14 9.74 -10.46 -8.76
C ILE A 14 9.04 -11.48 -7.82
N ALA A 15 8.53 -12.60 -8.32
CA ALA A 15 7.73 -13.54 -7.53
C ALA A 15 8.48 -14.14 -6.31
N PRO A 16 9.77 -14.53 -6.41
CA PRO A 16 10.57 -14.96 -5.26
C PRO A 16 10.71 -13.89 -4.17
N PHE A 17 10.90 -12.62 -4.57
CA PHE A 17 10.99 -11.49 -3.65
C PHE A 17 9.66 -11.25 -2.93
N MET A 18 8.53 -11.28 -3.64
CA MET A 18 7.22 -11.10 -3.05
C MET A 18 6.87 -12.21 -2.05
N ARG A 19 7.22 -13.47 -2.36
CA ARG A 19 7.07 -14.57 -1.39
C ARG A 19 7.92 -14.37 -0.15
N HIS A 20 9.15 -13.89 -0.31
CA HIS A 20 10.06 -13.60 0.80
C HIS A 20 9.51 -12.48 1.72
N ILE A 21 9.07 -11.37 1.14
CA ILE A 21 8.46 -10.26 1.89
C ILE A 21 7.15 -10.70 2.57
N ASN A 22 6.25 -11.38 1.84
CA ASN A 22 4.98 -11.86 2.42
C ASN A 22 5.19 -12.80 3.62
N ALA A 23 6.20 -13.68 3.55
CA ALA A 23 6.55 -14.56 4.65
C ALA A 23 7.04 -13.81 5.90
N GLN A 24 7.64 -12.64 5.74
CA GLN A 24 8.08 -11.78 6.85
C GLN A 24 6.96 -10.89 7.41
N LEU A 25 6.03 -10.44 6.56
CA LEU A 25 4.89 -9.61 6.96
C LEU A 25 3.93 -10.32 7.93
N HIS A 26 3.90 -11.66 7.93
CA HIS A 26 2.98 -12.47 8.73
C HIS A 26 3.19 -12.41 10.26
N VAL A 27 4.28 -11.81 10.76
CA VAL A 27 4.69 -11.99 12.17
C VAL A 27 4.39 -10.76 13.06
N GLY A 28 4.22 -9.56 12.51
CA GLY A 28 4.24 -8.31 13.30
C GLY A 28 2.89 -7.63 13.58
N SER A 29 1.87 -7.85 12.75
CA SER A 29 0.54 -7.27 12.94
C SER A 29 -0.48 -8.36 12.65
N ARG A 30 -0.90 -9.11 13.67
CA ARG A 30 -2.05 -10.01 13.51
C ARG A 30 -3.27 -9.14 13.23
N TRP A 31 -3.54 -8.92 11.96
CA TRP A 31 -4.87 -8.58 11.52
C TRP A 31 -5.74 -9.78 11.88
N GLU A 32 -6.40 -9.71 13.04
CA GLU A 32 -7.35 -10.71 13.48
C GLU A 32 -8.58 -10.70 12.56
N SER A 33 -9.20 -11.87 12.37
CA SER A 33 -10.41 -12.01 11.55
C SER A 33 -11.53 -11.07 12.00
N ASP A 34 -11.58 -10.71 13.28
CA ASP A 34 -12.58 -9.81 13.86
C ASP A 34 -12.49 -8.39 13.26
N TYR A 35 -11.32 -7.98 12.73
CA TYR A 35 -11.18 -6.73 12.00
C TYR A 35 -11.79 -6.80 10.60
N ASP A 36 -11.88 -7.98 9.98
CA ASP A 36 -12.54 -8.14 8.67
C ASP A 36 -14.04 -7.95 8.79
N ASP A 37 -14.64 -8.49 9.85
CA ASP A 37 -16.07 -8.35 10.13
C ASP A 37 -16.42 -6.88 10.43
N GLU A 38 -15.64 -6.23 11.29
CA GLU A 38 -15.85 -4.82 11.63
C GLU A 38 -15.62 -3.90 10.43
N LEU A 39 -14.59 -4.16 9.63
CA LEU A 39 -14.36 -3.39 8.42
C LEU A 39 -15.46 -3.61 7.39
N SER A 40 -15.94 -4.83 7.21
CA SER A 40 -17.07 -5.14 6.31
C SER A 40 -18.34 -4.40 6.74
N ARG A 41 -18.58 -4.31 8.05
CA ARG A 41 -19.71 -3.56 8.63
C ARG A 41 -19.60 -2.05 8.38
N LEU A 42 -18.39 -1.50 8.45
CA LEU A 42 -18.13 -0.07 8.28
C LEU A 42 -17.90 0.34 6.82
N ALA A 43 -17.55 -0.59 5.93
CA ALA A 43 -17.15 -0.34 4.55
C ALA A 43 -18.14 0.55 3.78
N PRO A 44 -19.47 0.39 3.88
CA PRO A 44 -20.40 1.28 3.17
C PRO A 44 -20.28 2.75 3.62
N ARG A 45 -20.12 2.98 4.93
CA ARG A 45 -19.98 4.33 5.50
C ARG A 45 -18.62 4.94 5.15
N LEU A 46 -17.57 4.13 5.22
CA LEU A 46 -16.21 4.57 4.89
C LEU A 46 -16.08 4.85 3.38
N THR A 47 -16.74 4.06 2.53
CA THR A 47 -16.73 4.24 1.07
C THR A 47 -17.27 5.60 0.66
N ALA A 48 -18.31 6.09 1.36
CA ALA A 48 -18.88 7.41 1.11
C ALA A 48 -17.93 8.58 1.48
N LEU A 49 -16.88 8.32 2.25
CA LEU A 49 -15.92 9.33 2.73
C LEU A 49 -14.57 9.25 2.00
N ILE A 50 -14.38 8.28 1.10
CA ILE A 50 -13.07 8.04 0.47
C ILE A 50 -12.58 9.25 -0.31
N ASP A 51 -13.45 9.84 -1.14
CA ASP A 51 -13.04 10.95 -2.01
C ASP A 51 -12.69 12.19 -1.17
N ASP A 52 -13.49 12.49 -0.14
CA ASP A 52 -13.20 13.57 0.81
C ASP A 52 -11.89 13.32 1.58
N ALA A 53 -11.65 12.08 2.02
CA ALA A 53 -10.43 11.71 2.72
C ALA A 53 -9.19 11.79 1.82
N ALA A 54 -9.32 11.37 0.55
CA ALA A 54 -8.25 11.45 -0.44
C ALA A 54 -7.94 12.91 -0.79
N ASP A 55 -8.96 13.75 -0.98
CA ASP A 55 -8.78 15.17 -1.23
C ASP A 55 -8.10 15.87 -0.04
N ALA A 56 -8.60 15.64 1.18
CA ALA A 56 -7.99 16.19 2.39
C ALA A 56 -6.52 15.75 2.56
N TYR A 57 -6.21 14.48 2.30
CA TYR A 57 -4.83 13.98 2.33
C TYR A 57 -3.96 14.68 1.27
N CYS A 58 -4.44 14.82 0.04
CA CYS A 58 -3.65 15.43 -1.03
C CYS A 58 -3.49 16.95 -0.88
N VAL A 59 -4.51 17.65 -0.36
CA VAL A 59 -4.45 19.10 -0.09
C VAL A 59 -3.53 19.39 1.10
N ASN A 60 -3.66 18.66 2.22
CA ASN A 60 -2.80 18.85 3.39
C ASN A 60 -1.39 18.27 3.16
N GLY A 61 -1.28 17.21 2.36
CA GLY A 61 -0.01 16.65 1.94
C GLY A 61 0.82 17.65 1.14
N ARG A 62 0.19 18.54 0.35
CA ARG A 62 0.87 19.63 -0.35
C ARG A 62 1.61 20.58 0.59
N SER A 63 1.02 20.94 1.73
CA SER A 63 1.67 21.82 2.70
C SER A 63 2.77 21.12 3.50
N ALA A 64 2.76 19.78 3.54
CA ALA A 64 3.75 18.94 4.22
C ALA A 64 4.83 18.34 3.29
N GLY A 65 4.83 18.67 2.00
CA GLY A 65 5.80 18.14 1.01
C GLY A 65 5.44 16.76 0.43
N VAL A 66 4.36 16.12 0.88
CA VAL A 66 3.87 14.81 0.38
C VAL A 66 3.39 14.90 -1.08
N SER A 67 3.02 16.09 -1.56
CA SER A 67 2.60 16.24 -2.96
C SER A 67 3.74 16.30 -3.96
N GLU A 68 4.99 16.44 -3.52
CA GLU A 68 6.15 16.51 -4.42
C GLU A 68 6.35 15.18 -5.18
N PHE A 69 5.73 14.09 -4.71
CA PHE A 69 5.81 12.74 -5.27
C PHE A 69 4.73 12.41 -6.30
N PHE A 70 3.68 13.23 -6.38
CA PHE A 70 2.53 13.01 -7.25
C PHE A 70 2.37 14.16 -8.24
N SER A 71 2.28 13.82 -9.53
CA SER A 71 2.13 14.82 -10.58
C SER A 71 0.66 15.23 -10.77
N GLY A 72 0.36 16.52 -10.69
CA GLY A 72 -0.99 17.05 -10.96
C GLY A 72 -2.08 16.44 -10.05
N ASN A 73 -3.03 15.71 -10.66
CA ASN A 73 -4.16 15.05 -9.97
C ASN A 73 -3.87 13.59 -9.56
N GLU A 74 -2.64 13.10 -9.80
CA GLU A 74 -2.26 11.71 -9.54
C GLU A 74 -2.44 11.29 -8.08
N CYS A 75 -2.18 12.21 -7.14
CA CYS A 75 -2.33 11.95 -5.70
C CYS A 75 -3.74 11.46 -5.37
N PHE A 76 -4.77 12.17 -5.85
CA PHE A 76 -6.16 11.84 -5.56
C PHE A 76 -6.51 10.45 -6.10
N SER A 77 -6.14 10.16 -7.35
CA SER A 77 -6.43 8.88 -7.98
C SER A 77 -5.74 7.71 -7.28
N VAL A 78 -4.47 7.88 -6.89
CA VAL A 78 -3.72 6.84 -6.16
C VAL A 78 -4.31 6.62 -4.77
N ILE A 79 -4.48 7.67 -3.98
CA ILE A 79 -4.94 7.56 -2.59
C ILE A 79 -6.38 7.05 -2.51
N SER A 80 -7.29 7.58 -3.34
CA SER A 80 -8.67 7.10 -3.38
C SER A 80 -8.77 5.66 -3.89
N GLY A 81 -7.88 5.24 -4.80
CA GLY A 81 -7.76 3.84 -5.25
C GLY A 81 -7.30 2.91 -4.14
N GLU A 82 -6.24 3.29 -3.41
CA GLU A 82 -5.71 2.52 -2.29
C GLU A 82 -6.72 2.39 -1.14
N LEU A 83 -7.45 3.45 -0.81
CA LEU A 83 -8.51 3.42 0.21
C LEU A 83 -9.66 2.47 -0.20
N ARG A 84 -10.05 2.47 -1.48
CA ARG A 84 -11.04 1.52 -2.01
C ARG A 84 -10.54 0.09 -1.94
N ASP A 85 -9.28 -0.17 -2.30
CA ASP A 85 -8.69 -1.51 -2.25
C ASP A 85 -8.66 -2.05 -0.80
N ILE A 86 -8.25 -1.24 0.18
CA ILE A 86 -8.26 -1.62 1.61
C ILE A 86 -9.66 -2.04 2.08
N LEU A 87 -10.69 -1.31 1.67
CA LEU A 87 -12.06 -1.52 2.16
C LEU A 87 -12.77 -2.70 1.48
N SER A 88 -12.35 -3.09 0.28
CA SER A 88 -13.08 -4.06 -0.54
C SER A 88 -12.32 -5.36 -0.83
N SER A 89 -10.99 -5.37 -0.71
CA SER A 89 -10.20 -6.54 -1.06
C SER A 89 -10.04 -7.54 0.09
N PRO A 90 -10.19 -8.84 -0.18
CA PRO A 90 -9.85 -9.88 0.79
C PRO A 90 -8.35 -9.86 1.09
N ARG A 91 -7.96 -10.01 2.36
CA ARG A 91 -6.55 -9.99 2.82
C ARG A 91 -5.82 -11.30 2.52
N ASN A 92 -5.75 -11.66 1.25
CA ASN A 92 -4.97 -12.79 0.75
C ASN A 92 -3.60 -12.34 0.20
N ASP A 93 -2.81 -13.29 -0.31
CA ASP A 93 -1.49 -13.01 -0.87
C ASP A 93 -1.50 -11.90 -1.94
N SER A 94 -2.54 -11.87 -2.79
CA SER A 94 -2.66 -10.88 -3.86
C SER A 94 -2.88 -9.46 -3.32
N TYR A 95 -3.61 -9.31 -2.21
CA TYR A 95 -3.74 -8.01 -1.52
C TYR A 95 -2.38 -7.52 -1.01
N TRP A 96 -1.65 -8.37 -0.29
CA TRP A 96 -0.32 -8.01 0.22
C TRP A 96 0.70 -7.75 -0.88
N GLN A 97 0.58 -8.46 -2.01
CA GLN A 97 1.40 -8.19 -3.19
C GLN A 97 1.16 -6.79 -3.75
N ARG A 98 -0.10 -6.36 -3.92
CA ARG A 98 -0.40 -4.99 -4.39
C ARG A 98 0.15 -3.93 -3.44
N ARG A 99 -0.05 -4.10 -2.13
CA ARG A 99 0.46 -3.17 -1.11
C ARG A 99 1.99 -3.07 -1.13
N THR A 100 2.68 -4.18 -1.30
CA THR A 100 4.14 -4.22 -1.43
C THR A 100 4.61 -3.51 -2.70
N MET A 101 3.91 -3.69 -3.84
CA MET A 101 4.24 -2.98 -5.08
C MET A 101 4.01 -1.46 -4.97
N THR A 102 2.93 -1.03 -4.31
CA THR A 102 2.69 0.39 -4.02
C THR A 102 3.79 0.98 -3.14
N ALA A 103 4.23 0.26 -2.09
CA ALA A 103 5.33 0.70 -1.24
C ALA A 103 6.65 0.83 -2.02
N LEU A 104 6.99 -0.14 -2.88
CA LEU A 104 8.18 -0.09 -3.73
C LEU A 104 8.13 1.08 -4.73
N MET A 105 6.95 1.35 -5.30
CA MET A 105 6.74 2.50 -6.18
C MET A 105 7.04 3.82 -5.45
N LEU A 106 6.54 3.99 -4.22
CA LEU A 106 6.83 5.18 -3.41
C LEU A 106 8.33 5.31 -3.09
N VAL A 107 8.98 4.21 -2.69
CA VAL A 107 10.43 4.18 -2.45
C VAL A 107 11.22 4.56 -3.70
N SER A 108 10.83 4.05 -4.88
CA SER A 108 11.50 4.39 -6.15
C SER A 108 11.35 5.86 -6.56
N ARG A 109 10.33 6.55 -6.04
CA ARG A 109 10.10 7.99 -6.22
C ARG A 109 10.86 8.85 -5.19
N GLY A 110 11.65 8.22 -4.32
CA GLY A 110 12.47 8.89 -3.32
C GLY A 110 11.81 9.04 -1.96
N GLU A 111 10.64 8.43 -1.71
CA GLU A 111 10.14 8.29 -0.34
C GLU A 111 11.00 7.28 0.40
N ASN A 112 12.05 7.75 1.08
CA ASN A 112 12.83 6.92 1.98
C ASN A 112 12.19 6.99 3.38
N PRO A 113 11.39 6.01 3.82
CA PRO A 113 10.85 6.00 5.18
C PRO A 113 11.94 5.84 6.27
N PHE A 114 13.20 5.60 5.87
CA PHE A 114 14.35 5.45 6.76
C PHE A 114 15.32 6.64 6.72
N SER A 115 15.01 7.72 5.98
CA SER A 115 15.75 8.98 6.14
C SER A 115 15.24 9.70 7.38
N CYS A 116 15.75 9.30 8.54
CA CYS A 116 15.80 10.11 9.76
C CYS A 116 17.22 10.61 9.95
#